data_AF-A0A846ZTE0-F1
#
_entry.id   AF-A0A846ZTE0-F1
#
_cell.length_a   1.000
_cell.length_b   1.000
_cell.length_c   1.000
_cell.angle_alpha   90.00
_cell.angle_beta   90.00
_cell.angle_gamma   90.00
#
_symmetry.space_group_name_H-M   'P 1'
#
loop_
_entity.id
_entity.type
_entity.pdbx_description
1 polymer ?
#
loop_
_entity_poly.entity_id
_entity_poly.type
_entity_poly.pdbx_seq_one_letter_code
_entity_poly.pdbx_strand_id
1 'polypeptide(L)'
;MSKTAEKIDFFNQLKAEYKAGAKSAFIETTPGQYLSIEGQGAPGGQAIVDCIGALYSMALTNKMSCKAAGQEDYVICKLETLWFTPDGGVNPDKCPQEQWCWKLLIRTP
;
A
#
# COMPACT_ATOMS: atom_id res chain seq x y z
N MET A 1 -12.16 8.16 -33.63
CA MET A 1 -11.05 8.13 -32.64
C MET A 1 -11.66 7.76 -31.31
N SER A 2 -11.42 6.55 -30.80
CA SER A 2 -12.00 6.10 -29.54
C SER A 2 -11.37 6.88 -28.40
N LYS A 3 -12.19 7.53 -27.57
CA LYS A 3 -11.76 8.23 -26.35
C LYS A 3 -11.13 7.17 -25.45
N THR A 4 -9.82 7.23 -25.25
CA THR A 4 -9.12 6.34 -24.32
C THR A 4 -9.77 6.53 -22.94
N ALA A 5 -10.29 5.47 -22.33
CA ALA A 5 -10.85 5.53 -20.99
C ALA A 5 -9.78 6.13 -20.05
N GLU A 6 -10.20 7.06 -19.19
CA GLU A 6 -9.29 7.77 -18.31
C GLU A 6 -8.70 6.80 -17.30
N LYS A 7 -7.38 6.78 -17.16
CA LYS A 7 -6.68 5.87 -16.27
C LYS A 7 -6.84 6.37 -14.83
N ILE A 8 -7.30 5.50 -13.93
CA ILE A 8 -7.38 5.84 -12.50
C ILE A 8 -5.96 6.05 -11.97
N ASP A 9 -5.73 7.20 -11.36
CA ASP A 9 -4.43 7.58 -10.80
C ASP A 9 -4.66 8.27 -9.44
N PHE A 10 -4.59 7.48 -8.37
CA PHE A 10 -4.79 7.97 -7.01
C PHE A 10 -3.74 9.00 -6.57
N PHE A 11 -2.54 9.03 -7.15
CA PHE A 11 -1.57 10.07 -6.84
C PHE A 11 -2.03 11.45 -7.31
N ASN A 12 -2.79 11.48 -8.40
CA ASN A 12 -3.36 12.69 -8.96
C ASN A 12 -4.74 13.02 -8.38
N GLN A 13 -5.56 12.01 -8.10
CA GLN A 13 -6.90 12.18 -7.52
C GLN A 13 -6.86 12.51 -6.01
N LEU A 14 -5.90 11.95 -5.27
CA LEU A 14 -5.75 12.10 -3.81
C LEU A 14 -4.41 12.73 -3.44
N LYS A 15 -4.06 13.85 -4.11
CA LYS A 15 -2.75 14.51 -3.95
C LYS A 15 -2.39 14.83 -2.50
N ALA A 16 -3.36 15.21 -1.66
CA ALA A 16 -3.13 15.52 -0.25
C ALA A 16 -2.67 14.29 0.55
N GLU A 17 -3.13 13.08 0.18
CA GLU A 17 -2.77 11.82 0.85
C GLU A 17 -1.38 11.32 0.41
N TYR A 18 -0.97 11.62 -0.84
CA TYR A 18 0.25 11.07 -1.45
C TYR A 18 1.42 12.02 -1.59
N LYS A 19 1.22 13.33 -1.35
CA LYS A 19 2.27 14.35 -1.49
C LYS A 19 2.35 15.21 -0.24
N ALA A 20 3.37 14.95 0.56
CA ALA A 20 3.73 15.80 1.69
C ALA A 20 4.20 17.19 1.20
N GLY A 21 3.71 18.24 1.86
CA GLY A 21 4.22 19.60 1.70
C GLY A 21 5.46 19.84 2.58
N ALA A 22 6.17 20.95 2.32
CA ALA A 22 7.31 21.35 3.15
C ALA A 22 6.91 21.75 4.59
N LYS A 23 5.66 22.17 4.78
CA LYS A 23 5.08 22.46 6.08
C LYS A 23 4.17 21.32 6.49
N SER A 24 4.24 20.94 7.76
CA SER A 24 3.28 20.01 8.36
C SER A 24 1.87 20.57 8.26
N ALA A 25 0.92 19.72 7.91
CA ALA A 25 -0.49 20.06 7.79
C ALA A 25 -1.34 18.86 8.21
N PHE A 26 -2.50 19.14 8.80
CA PHE A 26 -3.53 18.12 8.96
C PHE A 26 -4.22 17.89 7.61
N ILE A 27 -4.51 16.64 7.31
CA ILE A 27 -5.28 16.23 6.14
C ILE A 27 -6.41 15.32 6.60
N GLU A 28 -7.52 15.37 5.90
CA GLU A 28 -8.57 14.35 5.99
C GLU A 28 -8.28 13.29 4.93
N THR A 29 -8.29 12.02 5.34
CA THR A 29 -8.08 10.89 4.44
C THR A 29 -9.40 10.25 4.06
N THR A 30 -9.48 9.74 2.84
CA THR A 30 -10.66 9.04 2.34
C THR A 30 -10.49 7.54 2.56
N PRO A 31 -11.54 6.79 2.99
CA PRO A 31 -11.50 5.33 2.98
C PRO A 31 -11.04 4.77 1.63
N GLY A 32 -10.22 3.72 1.67
CA GLY A 32 -9.67 3.07 0.48
C GLY A 32 -9.77 1.56 0.57
N GLN A 33 -9.70 0.91 -0.60
CA GLN A 33 -9.54 -0.54 -0.69
C GLN A 33 -8.06 -0.88 -0.87
N TYR A 34 -7.62 -1.95 -0.22
CA TYR A 34 -6.21 -2.33 -0.20
C TYR A 34 -6.06 -3.83 -0.38
N LEU A 35 -5.14 -4.23 -1.25
CA LEU A 35 -4.50 -5.53 -1.11
C LEU A 35 -3.61 -5.47 0.11
N SER A 36 -3.71 -6.48 0.98
CA SER A 36 -2.94 -6.50 2.21
C SER A 36 -2.38 -7.89 2.51
N ILE A 37 -1.22 -7.89 3.16
CA ILE A 37 -0.60 -9.08 3.73
C ILE A 37 0.05 -8.69 5.05
N GLU A 38 -0.17 -9.53 6.07
CA GLU A 38 0.31 -9.33 7.44
C GLU A 38 1.45 -10.29 7.74
N GLY A 39 2.35 -9.88 8.63
CA GLY A 39 3.43 -10.73 9.09
C GLY A 39 4.17 -10.12 10.27
N GLN A 40 5.28 -10.77 10.62
CA GLN A 40 6.13 -10.40 11.73
C GLN A 40 7.60 -10.48 11.30
N GLY A 41 8.45 -9.65 11.90
CA GLY A 41 9.89 -9.66 11.72
C GLY A 41 10.47 -8.28 11.50
N ALA A 42 11.80 -8.23 11.53
CA ALA A 42 12.54 -6.99 11.38
C ALA A 42 12.34 -6.37 9.98
N PRO A 43 12.39 -5.02 9.88
CA PRO A 43 12.48 -4.35 8.60
C PRO A 43 13.63 -4.90 7.76
N GLY A 44 13.35 -5.29 6.51
CA GLY A 44 14.35 -5.85 5.60
C GLY A 44 14.68 -7.34 5.81
N GLY A 45 14.03 -8.03 6.75
CA GLY A 45 14.13 -9.49 6.86
C GLY A 45 13.53 -10.22 5.65
N GLN A 46 13.92 -11.48 5.44
CA GLN A 46 13.45 -12.24 4.29
C GLN A 46 11.91 -12.36 4.24
N ALA A 47 11.26 -12.52 5.40
CA ALA A 47 9.81 -12.65 5.48
C ALA A 47 9.05 -11.45 4.89
N ILE A 48 9.48 -10.21 5.18
CA ILE A 48 8.83 -9.02 4.62
C ILE A 48 9.15 -8.87 3.14
N VAL A 49 10.37 -9.20 2.71
CA VAL A 49 10.78 -9.17 1.29
C VAL A 49 9.95 -10.12 0.45
N ASP A 50 9.75 -11.35 0.91
CA ASP A 50 8.94 -12.36 0.22
C ASP A 50 7.48 -11.92 0.11
N CYS A 51 6.93 -11.34 1.19
CA CYS A 51 5.56 -10.83 1.21
C CYS A 51 5.38 -9.60 0.31
N ILE A 52 6.38 -8.72 0.20
CA ILE A 52 6.37 -7.61 -0.76
C ILE A 52 6.29 -8.18 -2.19
N GLY A 53 7.11 -9.19 -2.51
CA GLY A 53 7.10 -9.84 -3.81
C GLY A 53 5.72 -10.42 -4.16
N ALA A 54 5.16 -11.21 -3.25
CA ALA A 54 3.83 -11.80 -3.41
C ALA A 54 2.72 -10.75 -3.59
N LEU A 55 2.77 -9.66 -2.81
CA LEU A 55 1.78 -8.59 -2.87
C LEU A 55 1.82 -7.85 -4.21
N TYR A 56 3.01 -7.57 -4.75
CA TYR A 56 3.14 -6.98 -6.09
C TYR A 56 2.71 -7.92 -7.21
N SER A 57 3.00 -9.23 -7.10
CA SER A 57 2.48 -10.22 -8.04
C SER A 57 0.95 -10.22 -8.08
N MET A 58 0.31 -10.10 -6.92
CA MET A 58 -1.15 -9.99 -6.82
C MET A 58 -1.67 -8.66 -7.39
N ALA A 59 -1.02 -7.54 -7.08
CA ALA A 59 -1.42 -6.22 -7.59
C ALA A 59 -1.36 -6.15 -9.12
N LEU A 60 -0.32 -6.74 -9.73
CA LEU A 60 -0.20 -6.82 -11.18
C LEU A 60 -1.28 -7.74 -11.77
N THR A 61 -1.49 -8.91 -11.18
CA THR A 61 -2.53 -9.85 -11.61
C THR A 61 -3.91 -9.20 -11.58
N ASN A 62 -4.24 -8.47 -10.51
CA ASN A 62 -5.52 -7.76 -10.39
C ASN A 62 -5.69 -6.73 -11.51
N LYS A 63 -4.69 -5.86 -11.71
CA LYS A 63 -4.70 -4.86 -12.79
C LYS A 63 -4.92 -5.47 -14.17
N MET A 64 -4.21 -6.56 -14.47
CA MET A 64 -4.34 -7.24 -15.76
C MET A 64 -5.70 -7.93 -15.92
N SER A 65 -6.27 -8.45 -14.83
CA SER A 65 -7.59 -9.06 -14.82
C SER A 65 -8.70 -8.03 -15.05
N CYS A 66 -8.63 -6.87 -14.39
CA CYS A 66 -9.54 -5.74 -14.63
C CYS A 66 -9.50 -5.31 -16.12
N LYS A 67 -8.29 -5.15 -16.67
CA LYS A 67 -8.11 -4.81 -18.07
C LYS A 67 -8.70 -5.86 -19.02
N ALA A 68 -8.51 -7.15 -18.73
CA ALA A 68 -9.07 -8.25 -19.53
C ALA A 68 -10.60 -8.30 -19.45
N ALA A 69 -11.19 -7.88 -18.32
CA ALA A 69 -12.63 -7.75 -18.12
C ALA A 69 -13.22 -6.45 -18.71
N GLY A 70 -12.42 -5.61 -19.36
CA GLY A 70 -12.87 -4.33 -19.93
C GLY A 70 -13.16 -3.24 -18.89
N GLN A 71 -12.69 -3.41 -17.65
CA GLN A 71 -12.75 -2.38 -16.61
C GLN A 71 -11.67 -1.31 -16.82
N GLU A 72 -11.80 -0.19 -16.12
CA GLU A 72 -10.85 0.93 -16.20
C GLU A 72 -9.44 0.51 -15.77
N ASP A 73 -8.44 0.98 -16.53
CA ASP A 73 -7.04 0.77 -16.18
C ASP A 73 -6.64 1.70 -15.02
N TYR A 74 -5.75 1.25 -14.13
CA TYR A 74 -5.32 2.07 -12.98
C TYR A 74 -3.81 2.01 -12.72
N VAL A 75 -3.24 3.06 -12.14
CA VAL A 75 -1.83 3.06 -11.70
C VAL A 75 -1.71 2.22 -10.42
N ILE A 76 -0.75 1.29 -10.37
CA ILE A 76 -0.47 0.55 -9.13
C ILE A 76 0.09 1.53 -8.10
N CYS A 77 -0.57 1.63 -6.93
CA CYS A 77 -0.13 2.48 -5.84
C CYS A 77 1.20 2.02 -5.25
N LYS A 78 1.89 2.94 -4.57
CA LYS A 78 3.13 2.63 -3.85
C LYS A 78 2.83 1.70 -2.68
N LEU A 79 3.80 0.86 -2.34
CA LEU A 79 3.75 0.06 -1.13
C LEU A 79 3.68 0.98 0.10
N GLU A 80 2.70 0.73 0.96
CA GLU A 80 2.57 1.31 2.28
C GLU A 80 2.76 0.21 3.32
N THR A 81 3.20 0.58 4.53
CA THR A 81 3.41 -0.40 5.61
C THR A 81 3.02 0.20 6.94
N LEU A 82 2.13 -0.51 7.64
CA LEU A 82 1.83 -0.24 9.05
C LEU A 82 2.75 -1.09 9.92
N TRP A 83 3.31 -0.50 10.96
CA TRP A 83 4.22 -1.14 11.90
C TRP A 83 3.66 -1.04 13.32
N PHE A 84 3.69 -2.14 14.05
CA PHE A 84 3.18 -2.21 15.42
C PHE A 84 3.87 -3.33 16.19
N THR A 85 3.75 -3.33 17.51
CA THR A 85 4.23 -4.42 18.35
C THR A 85 3.08 -5.38 18.69
N PRO A 86 3.37 -6.64 19.09
CA PRO A 86 2.33 -7.62 19.42
C PRO A 86 1.39 -7.19 20.55
N ASP A 87 1.88 -6.39 21.50
CA ASP A 87 1.11 -5.86 22.62
C ASP A 87 0.37 -4.54 22.29
N GLY A 88 0.47 -4.06 21.04
CA GLY A 88 -0.10 -2.79 20.60
C GLY A 88 0.64 -1.55 21.11
N GLY A 89 1.79 -1.73 21.77
CA GLY A 89 2.62 -0.67 22.32
C GLY A 89 3.44 0.08 21.25
N VAL A 90 3.31 1.40 21.20
CA VAL A 90 4.03 2.25 20.24
C VAL A 90 5.48 2.56 20.68
N ASN A 91 6.10 1.75 21.55
CA ASN A 91 7.47 1.98 21.98
C ASN A 91 8.45 1.03 21.26
N PRO A 92 8.90 1.37 20.04
CA PRO A 92 9.82 0.54 19.27
C PRO A 92 11.15 0.30 19.99
N ASP A 93 11.57 1.18 20.91
CA ASP A 93 12.84 1.05 21.64
C ASP A 93 12.82 -0.09 22.67
N LYS A 94 11.63 -0.58 23.04
CA LYS A 94 11.44 -1.66 24.02
C LYS A 94 11.14 -3.02 23.39
N CYS A 95 10.95 -3.07 22.08
CA CYS A 95 10.57 -4.27 21.35
C CYS A 95 11.66 -4.62 20.32
N PRO A 96 12.31 -5.79 20.43
CA PRO A 96 13.25 -6.25 19.40
C PRO A 96 12.59 -6.23 18.02
N GLN A 97 13.31 -5.80 17.00
CA GLN A 97 12.76 -5.64 15.64
C GLN A 97 12.20 -6.96 15.08
N GLU A 98 12.77 -8.09 15.48
CA GLU A 98 12.32 -9.43 15.11
C GLU A 98 10.90 -9.73 15.61
N GLN A 99 10.44 -9.03 16.64
CA GLN A 99 9.10 -9.19 17.21
C GLN A 99 8.09 -8.20 16.62
N TRP A 100 8.53 -7.24 15.81
CA TRP A 100 7.64 -6.25 15.21
C TRP A 100 6.66 -6.92 14.25
N CYS A 101 5.41 -6.53 14.34
CA CYS A 101 4.37 -6.90 13.40
C CYS A 101 4.25 -5.82 12.33
N TRP A 102 3.91 -6.25 11.13
CA TRP A 102 3.69 -5.35 10.01
C TRP A 102 2.50 -5.77 9.17
N LYS A 103 1.88 -4.78 8.52
CA LYS A 103 0.85 -4.96 7.50
C LYS A 103 1.24 -4.19 6.26
N LEU A 104 1.55 -4.91 5.19
CA LEU A 104 1.85 -4.35 3.88
C LEU A 104 0.55 -4.03 3.15
N LEU A 105 0.51 -2.90 2.46
CA LEU A 105 -0.69 -2.38 1.80
C LEU A 105 -0.35 -1.87 0.40
N ILE A 106 -1.19 -2.21 -0.58
CA ILE A 106 -1.22 -1.55 -1.90
C ILE A 106 -2.67 -1.15 -2.16
N ARG A 107 -2.94 0.16 -2.25
CA ARG A 107 -4.28 0.67 -2.57
C ARG A 107 -4.70 0.24 -3.97
N THR A 108 -5.94 -0.20 -4.09
CA THR A 108 -6.58 -0.55 -5.37
C THR A 108 -7.90 0.22 -5.52
N PRO A 109 -8.40 0.38 -6.75
CA PRO A 109 -9.77 0.86 -6.97
C PRO A 109 -10.82 0.00 -6.27
#